data_AF-A0A5N6Z5S6-F1
#
_entry.id   AF-A0A5N6Z5S6-F1
#
_cell.length_a   1.000
_cell.length_b   1.000
_cell.length_c   1.000
_cell.angle_alpha   90.00
_cell.angle_beta   90.00
_cell.angle_gamma   90.00
#
_symmetry.space_group_name_H-M   'P 1'
#
loop_
_entity.id
_entity.type
_entity.pdbx_description
1 polymer ?
#
loop_
_entity_poly.entity_id
_entity_poly.type
_entity_poly.pdbx_seq_one_letter_code
_entity_poly.pdbx_strand_id
1 'polypeptide(L)'
;MATFSPIMRQLGCLKSAAKPQSLLSAQIARRSLTTVYTPKPEPVPLPTNLPESFLSQLTPRLHPANGPKKIKIYPPPPSTRAACKDPVAAVTESQLKVLDPNGERKALFDYRRSPRSVKVGDILRVTFKNGDPFSGVCLSIRLRGIDTAFLLRNELTRVGVEMWVKVFSPTVKSVEIVQRTEKRKRRARLYYMRQPRHDMRSVENIVSNYLRQKSVLAGQRRQGGQNRRQKR
;
A
#
# COMPACT_ATOMS: atom_id res chain seq x y z
N MET A 1 -19.33 27.26 19.18
CA MET A 1 -20.80 27.33 19.05
C MET A 1 -21.15 26.83 17.65
N ALA A 2 -21.33 25.51 17.51
CA ALA A 2 -21.54 24.86 16.23
C ALA A 2 -23.06 24.72 15.97
N THR A 3 -23.54 25.34 14.90
CA THR A 3 -24.94 25.29 14.48
C THR A 3 -25.12 24.19 13.44
N PHE A 4 -25.95 23.19 13.76
CA PHE A 4 -26.40 22.18 12.82
C PHE A 4 -27.54 22.75 11.96
N SER A 5 -27.42 22.64 10.64
CA SER A 5 -28.46 22.98 9.67
C SER A 5 -29.27 21.74 9.30
N PRO A 6 -30.61 21.73 9.45
CA PRO A 6 -31.44 20.67 8.91
C PRO A 6 -31.94 21.01 7.50
N ILE A 7 -31.57 20.14 6.58
CA ILE A 7 -32.18 19.93 5.26
C ILE A 7 -33.63 19.51 5.45
N MET A 8 -34.61 20.17 4.81
CA MET A 8 -35.79 19.51 4.23
C MET A 8 -36.35 20.33 3.05
N ARG A 9 -36.40 19.70 1.87
CA ARG A 9 -37.06 20.19 0.67
C ARG A 9 -38.58 20.11 0.84
N GLN A 10 -39.28 21.18 0.46
CA GLN A 10 -40.72 21.21 0.29
C GLN A 10 -41.08 20.61 -1.09
N LEU A 11 -42.00 19.64 -1.11
CA LEU A 11 -42.75 19.28 -2.32
C LEU A 11 -44.23 19.26 -1.92
N GLY A 12 -45.03 20.16 -2.48
CA GLY A 12 -46.48 20.10 -2.34
C GLY A 12 -47.18 21.43 -2.59
N CYS A 13 -47.49 21.73 -3.85
CA CYS A 13 -48.64 22.51 -4.33
C CYS A 13 -48.92 21.96 -5.74
N LEU A 14 -50.12 21.51 -6.09
CA LEU A 14 -51.23 22.39 -6.45
C LEU A 14 -52.61 21.70 -6.25
N LYS A 15 -53.58 22.54 -5.93
CA LYS A 15 -54.99 22.28 -5.65
C LYS A 15 -55.84 22.39 -6.93
N SER A 16 -56.96 21.68 -6.97
CA SER A 16 -58.16 21.96 -7.77
C SER A 16 -59.28 21.02 -7.26
N ALA A 17 -60.55 21.35 -7.05
CA ALA A 17 -61.32 22.59 -7.07
C ALA A 17 -62.70 22.29 -6.39
N ALA A 18 -63.37 23.34 -5.91
CA ALA A 18 -64.81 23.48 -5.62
C ALA A 18 -65.46 22.85 -4.35
N LYS A 19 -65.98 23.77 -3.53
CA LYS A 19 -67.00 23.71 -2.43
C LYS A 19 -68.41 23.42 -3.01
N PRO A 20 -69.50 23.08 -2.25
CA PRO A 20 -69.92 23.63 -0.92
C PRO A 20 -70.53 22.56 0.02
N GLN A 21 -70.84 22.78 1.30
CA GLN A 21 -71.97 23.55 1.85
C GLN A 21 -71.85 23.56 3.38
N SER A 22 -72.25 24.68 4.00
CA SER A 22 -72.36 24.87 5.44
C SER A 22 -73.62 24.21 5.99
N LEU A 23 -73.46 23.17 6.81
CA LEU A 23 -74.51 22.68 7.69
C LEU A 23 -74.00 22.68 9.13
N LEU A 24 -74.59 23.61 9.88
CA LEU A 24 -74.91 23.59 11.30
C LEU A 24 -74.10 22.65 12.20
N SER A 25 -73.37 23.29 13.12
CA SER A 25 -72.78 22.72 14.33
C SER A 25 -73.70 21.73 15.05
N ALA A 26 -73.50 20.44 14.81
CA ALA A 26 -73.67 19.46 15.86
C ALA A 26 -72.34 19.37 16.59
N GLN A 27 -72.31 19.86 17.83
CA GLN A 27 -71.21 19.62 18.77
C GLN A 27 -71.16 18.11 19.06
N ILE A 28 -70.58 17.34 18.14
CA ILE A 28 -70.12 16.00 18.43
C ILE A 28 -69.04 16.22 19.47
N ALA A 29 -69.35 15.89 20.72
CA ALA A 29 -68.39 15.83 21.80
C ALA A 29 -67.22 14.96 21.32
N ARG A 30 -66.17 15.60 20.80
CA ARG A 30 -64.91 14.96 20.46
C ARG A 30 -64.33 14.52 21.79
N ARG A 31 -64.67 13.32 22.23
CA ARG A 31 -63.90 12.62 23.24
C ARG A 31 -62.52 12.43 22.62
N SER A 32 -61.60 13.36 22.90
CA SER A 32 -60.19 13.17 22.60
C SER A 32 -59.69 12.10 23.54
N LEU A 33 -59.70 10.84 23.08
CA LEU A 33 -59.01 9.77 23.78
C LEU A 33 -57.51 10.02 23.61
N THR A 34 -56.92 10.76 24.54
CA THR A 34 -55.48 10.85 24.69
C THR A 34 -55.01 9.56 25.35
N THR A 35 -54.45 8.65 24.56
CA THR A 35 -53.78 7.47 25.11
C THR A 35 -52.47 7.94 25.74
N VAL A 36 -52.42 8.00 27.07
CA VAL A 36 -51.18 8.24 27.80
C VAL A 36 -50.28 7.01 27.57
N TYR A 37 -49.12 7.21 26.95
CA TYR A 37 -48.14 6.13 26.79
C TYR A 37 -47.65 5.69 28.17
N THR A 38 -47.89 4.43 28.51
CA THR A 38 -47.26 3.77 29.65
C THR A 38 -46.12 2.89 29.13
N PRO A 39 -44.90 3.03 29.66
CA PRO A 39 -43.82 2.12 29.30
C PRO A 39 -44.20 0.69 29.71
N LYS A 40 -43.82 -0.29 28.90
CA LYS A 40 -44.03 -1.70 29.23
C LYS A 40 -43.33 -2.00 30.57
N PRO A 41 -44.03 -2.52 31.58
CA PRO A 41 -43.41 -2.81 32.86
C PRO A 41 -42.32 -3.88 32.70
N GLU A 42 -41.23 -3.71 33.44
CA GLU A 42 -40.18 -4.72 33.50
C GLU A 42 -40.74 -6.02 34.12
N PRO A 43 -40.30 -7.19 33.63
CA PRO A 43 -40.74 -8.46 34.17
C PRO A 43 -40.31 -8.58 35.64
N VAL A 44 -41.30 -8.68 36.53
CA VAL A 44 -41.06 -8.83 37.97
C VAL A 44 -40.58 -10.25 38.26
N PRO A 45 -39.45 -10.44 38.98
CA PRO A 45 -38.99 -11.77 39.37
C PRO A 45 -39.96 -12.40 40.36
N LEU A 46 -39.96 -13.73 40.44
CA LEU A 46 -40.74 -14.44 41.46
C LEU A 46 -40.29 -14.03 42.88
N PRO A 47 -41.21 -14.00 43.85
CA PRO A 47 -40.87 -13.69 45.23
C PRO A 47 -39.92 -14.75 45.79
N THR A 48 -38.94 -14.31 46.58
CA THR A 48 -37.88 -15.18 47.15
C THR A 48 -38.41 -16.24 48.10
N ASN A 49 -39.53 -15.98 48.78
CA ASN A 49 -40.16 -16.88 49.75
C ASN A 49 -41.47 -17.49 49.19
N LEU A 50 -41.44 -18.03 47.97
CA LEU A 50 -42.61 -18.67 47.38
C LEU A 50 -42.77 -20.11 47.93
N PRO A 51 -43.92 -20.46 48.55
CA PRO A 51 -44.13 -21.82 49.06
C PRO A 51 -44.18 -22.86 47.94
N GLU A 52 -43.70 -24.07 48.21
CA GLU A 52 -43.63 -25.15 47.21
C GLU A 52 -45.01 -25.53 46.63
N SER A 53 -46.08 -25.36 47.40
CA SER A 53 -47.46 -25.60 46.93
C SER A 53 -47.82 -24.76 45.70
N PHE A 54 -47.33 -23.52 45.63
CA PHE A 54 -47.59 -22.59 44.53
C PHE A 54 -46.70 -22.85 43.31
N LEU A 55 -45.63 -23.65 43.44
CA LEU A 55 -44.76 -23.99 42.31
C LEU A 55 -45.49 -24.82 41.24
N SER A 56 -46.46 -25.64 41.66
CA SER A 56 -47.31 -26.44 40.76
C SER A 56 -48.15 -25.60 39.79
N GLN A 57 -48.44 -24.34 40.15
CA GLN A 57 -49.23 -23.40 39.36
C GLN A 57 -48.37 -22.64 38.33
N LEU A 58 -47.04 -22.68 38.47
CA LEU A 58 -46.13 -21.99 37.55
C LEU A 58 -45.90 -22.82 36.30
N THR A 59 -45.77 -22.15 35.15
CA THR A 59 -45.32 -22.83 33.93
C THR A 59 -43.89 -23.39 34.12
N PRO A 60 -43.52 -24.49 33.44
CA PRO A 60 -42.20 -25.10 33.60
C PRO A 60 -41.02 -24.14 33.39
N ARG A 61 -41.19 -23.08 32.60
CA ARG A 61 -40.15 -22.05 32.36
C ARG A 61 -39.96 -21.08 33.52
N LEU A 62 -41.00 -20.87 34.33
CA LEU A 62 -40.99 -19.98 35.49
C LEU A 62 -40.61 -20.72 36.78
N HIS A 63 -40.58 -22.04 36.76
CA HIS A 63 -40.15 -22.82 37.91
C HIS A 63 -38.67 -22.53 38.25
N PRO A 64 -38.31 -22.19 39.49
CA PRO A 64 -36.94 -21.84 39.86
C PRO A 64 -35.89 -22.89 39.48
N ALA A 65 -36.27 -24.17 39.57
CA ALA A 65 -35.43 -25.31 39.17
C ALA A 65 -35.18 -25.43 37.65
N ASN A 66 -36.09 -24.90 36.82
CA ASN A 66 -36.11 -25.07 35.36
C ASN A 66 -35.91 -23.73 34.62
N GLY A 67 -35.15 -22.82 35.23
CA GLY A 67 -34.80 -21.54 34.62
C GLY A 67 -34.08 -21.70 33.27
N PRO A 68 -34.02 -20.62 32.47
CA PRO A 68 -33.36 -20.65 31.17
C PRO A 68 -31.88 -21.03 31.33
N LYS A 69 -31.49 -22.17 30.75
CA LYS A 69 -30.08 -22.58 30.72
C LYS A 69 -29.29 -21.59 29.88
N LYS A 70 -28.14 -21.13 30.40
CA LYS A 70 -27.23 -20.27 29.65
C LYS A 70 -26.78 -21.00 28.38
N ILE A 71 -27.11 -20.43 27.22
CA ILE A 71 -26.68 -20.98 25.93
C ILE A 71 -25.16 -20.90 25.87
N LYS A 72 -24.51 -22.03 25.57
CA LYS A 72 -23.05 -22.08 25.35
C LYS A 72 -22.75 -21.38 24.02
N ILE A 73 -22.21 -20.16 24.10
CA ILE A 73 -21.76 -19.41 22.92
C ILE A 73 -20.30 -19.80 22.67
N TYR A 74 -20.06 -20.51 21.57
CA TYR A 74 -18.69 -20.84 21.15
C TYR A 74 -18.03 -19.61 20.53
N PRO A 75 -16.77 -19.30 20.88
CA PRO A 75 -16.07 -18.21 20.22
C PRO A 75 -15.83 -18.55 18.74
N PRO A 76 -15.75 -17.54 17.86
CA PRO A 76 -15.36 -17.76 16.48
C PRO A 76 -13.91 -18.28 16.39
N PRO A 77 -13.57 -19.07 15.36
CA PRO A 77 -12.17 -19.45 15.12
C PRO A 77 -11.30 -18.20 14.88
N PRO A 78 -9.97 -18.29 15.13
CA PRO A 78 -9.08 -17.15 14.94
C PRO A 78 -9.11 -16.68 13.48
N SER A 79 -9.31 -15.37 13.27
CA SER A 79 -9.35 -14.79 11.92
C SER A 79 -7.97 -14.81 11.26
N THR A 80 -7.93 -14.93 9.94
CA THR A 80 -6.68 -14.83 9.14
C THR A 80 -5.95 -13.49 9.36
N ARG A 81 -6.70 -12.41 9.63
CA ARG A 81 -6.14 -11.10 10.00
C ARG A 81 -5.44 -11.09 11.36
N ALA A 82 -5.89 -11.94 12.29
CA ALA A 82 -5.21 -12.12 13.57
C ALA A 82 -3.89 -12.87 13.39
N ALA A 83 -3.81 -13.79 12.42
CA ALA A 83 -2.57 -14.48 12.05
C ALA A 83 -1.59 -13.55 11.32
N CYS A 84 -2.05 -12.75 10.36
CA CYS A 84 -1.24 -11.76 9.65
C CYS A 84 -1.98 -10.44 9.48
N LYS A 85 -1.45 -9.39 10.13
CA LYS A 85 -2.08 -8.06 10.10
C LYS A 85 -1.91 -7.35 8.75
N ASP A 86 -0.72 -7.45 8.16
CA ASP A 86 -0.37 -6.85 6.86
C ASP A 86 0.23 -7.93 5.93
N PRO A 87 -0.62 -8.60 5.12
CA PRO A 87 -0.15 -9.65 4.22
C PRO A 87 0.72 -9.09 3.07
N VAL A 88 0.54 -7.82 2.68
CA VAL A 88 1.28 -7.23 1.56
C VAL A 88 2.73 -6.99 1.95
N ALA A 89 2.97 -6.47 3.16
CA ALA A 89 4.32 -6.33 3.70
C ALA A 89 5.01 -7.70 3.84
N ALA A 90 4.32 -8.68 4.41
CA ALA A 90 4.86 -10.04 4.58
C ALA A 90 5.26 -10.69 3.23
N VAL A 91 4.43 -10.55 2.20
CA VAL A 91 4.75 -11.03 0.84
C VAL A 91 5.91 -10.26 0.23
N THR A 92 5.96 -8.94 0.41
CA THR A 92 7.06 -8.11 -0.10
C THR A 92 8.39 -8.53 0.54
N GLU A 93 8.40 -8.79 1.84
CA GLU A 93 9.57 -9.25 2.58
C GLU A 93 10.02 -10.65 2.15
N SER A 94 9.09 -11.59 1.97
CA SER A 94 9.41 -12.94 1.52
C SER A 94 10.05 -12.92 0.12
N GLN A 95 9.51 -12.11 -0.79
CA GLN A 95 10.05 -11.96 -2.14
C GLN A 95 11.40 -11.24 -2.15
N LEU A 96 11.59 -10.20 -1.32
CA LEU A 96 12.87 -9.51 -1.21
C LEU A 96 13.96 -10.45 -0.67
N LYS A 97 13.65 -11.35 0.27
CA LYS A 97 14.59 -12.37 0.75
C LYS A 97 15.06 -13.30 -0.38
N VAL A 98 14.20 -13.61 -1.34
CA VAL A 98 14.53 -14.43 -2.51
C VAL A 98 15.35 -13.64 -3.54
N LEU A 99 14.95 -12.41 -3.85
CA LEU A 99 15.56 -11.62 -4.93
C LEU A 99 16.87 -10.90 -4.54
N ASP A 100 17.03 -10.56 -3.26
CA ASP A 100 18.19 -9.85 -2.70
C ASP A 100 18.54 -10.39 -1.30
N PRO A 101 19.11 -11.61 -1.22
CA PRO A 101 19.39 -12.26 0.07
C PRO A 101 20.40 -11.47 0.92
N ASN A 102 21.39 -10.83 0.30
CA ASN A 102 22.37 -10.01 1.00
C ASN A 102 21.84 -8.60 1.36
N GLY A 103 20.75 -8.16 0.73
CA GLY A 103 20.22 -6.79 0.89
C GLY A 103 21.09 -5.69 0.26
N GLU A 104 22.09 -6.05 -0.54
CA GLU A 104 23.04 -5.12 -1.14
C GLU A 104 22.35 -4.17 -2.13
N ARG A 105 21.45 -4.70 -2.98
CA ARG A 105 20.75 -3.88 -3.97
C ARG A 105 19.77 -2.94 -3.28
N LYS A 106 19.08 -3.41 -2.23
CA LYS A 106 18.22 -2.57 -1.40
C LYS A 106 19.02 -1.44 -0.75
N ALA A 107 20.18 -1.74 -0.17
CA ALA A 107 21.05 -0.73 0.45
C ALA A 107 21.60 0.29 -0.56
N LEU A 108 21.92 -0.16 -1.78
CA LEU A 108 22.43 0.69 -2.87
C LEU A 108 21.41 1.73 -3.33
N PHE A 109 20.12 1.39 -3.35
CA PHE A 109 19.06 2.30 -3.81
C PHE A 109 18.29 2.99 -2.66
N ASP A 110 18.56 2.67 -1.40
CA ASP A 110 17.98 3.35 -0.24
C ASP A 110 18.70 4.67 0.09
N TYR A 111 18.47 5.67 -0.76
CA TYR A 111 19.11 6.98 -0.64
C TYR A 111 18.68 7.81 0.58
N ARG A 112 17.69 7.33 1.34
CA ARG A 112 17.23 7.99 2.57
C ARG A 112 18.08 7.58 3.76
N ARG A 113 18.52 6.33 3.80
CA ARG A 113 19.27 5.75 4.92
C ARG A 113 20.76 5.58 4.66
N SER A 114 21.18 5.28 3.43
CA SER A 114 22.60 5.02 3.13
C SER A 114 23.27 6.23 2.43
N PRO A 115 24.37 6.79 2.97
CA PRO A 115 25.10 7.88 2.32
C PRO A 115 25.76 7.45 0.99
N ARG A 116 26.17 6.18 0.93
CA ARG A 116 26.83 5.55 -0.23
C ARG A 116 25.84 5.06 -1.30
N SER A 117 24.54 5.26 -1.12
CA SER A 117 23.53 5.01 -2.14
C SER A 117 23.80 5.72 -3.47
N VAL A 118 23.14 5.20 -4.49
CA VAL A 118 22.92 5.86 -5.78
C VAL A 118 22.05 7.09 -5.59
N LYS A 119 22.48 8.21 -6.17
CA LYS A 119 21.71 9.45 -6.24
C LYS A 119 21.36 9.76 -7.69
N VAL A 120 20.34 10.58 -7.88
CA VAL A 120 20.01 11.10 -9.21
C VAL A 120 21.14 12.00 -9.71
N GLY A 121 21.50 11.83 -10.98
CA GLY A 121 22.64 12.49 -11.61
C GLY A 121 23.96 11.71 -11.54
N ASP A 122 24.00 10.59 -10.81
CA ASP A 122 25.14 9.67 -10.85
C ASP A 122 25.12 8.89 -12.18
N ILE A 123 26.31 8.52 -12.67
CA ILE A 123 26.47 7.63 -13.82
C ILE A 123 26.55 6.21 -13.30
N LEU A 124 25.63 5.37 -13.76
CA LEU A 124 25.54 3.98 -13.37
C LEU A 124 25.88 3.09 -14.56
N ARG A 125 26.49 1.95 -14.26
CA ARG A 125 26.68 0.85 -15.19
C ARG A 125 25.91 -0.36 -14.69
N VAL A 126 24.99 -0.84 -15.51
CA VAL A 126 24.17 -2.01 -15.23
C VAL A 126 24.72 -3.17 -16.06
N THR A 127 25.10 -4.24 -15.37
CA THR A 127 25.48 -5.49 -16.03
C THR A 127 24.29 -6.43 -15.94
N PHE A 128 23.78 -6.87 -17.09
CA PHE A 128 22.74 -7.89 -17.17
C PHE A 128 23.37 -9.28 -17.16
N LYS A 129 22.57 -10.31 -16.87
CA LYS A 129 22.99 -11.72 -17.00
C LYS A 129 23.24 -12.07 -18.46
N ASN A 130 22.36 -11.60 -19.34
CA ASN A 130 22.40 -11.79 -20.77
C ASN A 130 22.41 -10.43 -21.47
N GLY A 131 23.18 -10.28 -22.55
CA GLY A 131 23.28 -9.06 -23.33
C GLY A 131 24.31 -8.06 -22.83
N ASP A 132 24.39 -6.93 -23.52
CA ASP A 132 25.41 -5.91 -23.29
C ASP A 132 25.11 -5.04 -22.06
N PRO A 133 26.15 -4.61 -21.32
CA PRO A 133 25.96 -3.74 -20.17
C PRO A 133 25.49 -2.36 -20.64
N PHE A 134 24.49 -1.81 -19.96
CA PHE A 134 24.01 -0.46 -20.25
C PHE A 134 24.55 0.52 -19.22
N SER A 135 25.14 1.61 -19.70
CA SER A 135 25.63 2.69 -18.86
C SER A 135 24.91 3.99 -19.19
N GLY A 136 24.64 4.80 -18.17
CA GLY A 136 23.94 6.06 -18.37
C GLY A 136 23.80 6.89 -17.10
N VAL A 137 23.36 8.13 -17.27
CA VAL A 137 23.02 9.01 -16.16
C VAL A 137 21.69 8.60 -15.56
N CYS A 138 21.64 8.46 -14.24
CA CYS A 138 20.40 8.19 -13.51
C CYS A 138 19.53 9.46 -13.42
N LEU A 139 18.45 9.53 -14.20
CA LEU A 139 17.55 10.69 -14.17
C LEU A 139 16.54 10.62 -13.02
N SER A 140 16.08 9.42 -12.66
CA SER A 140 15.03 9.22 -11.68
C SER A 140 15.10 7.86 -11.02
N ILE A 141 14.79 7.81 -9.73
CA ILE A 141 14.64 6.58 -8.94
C ILE A 141 13.20 6.51 -8.43
N ARG A 142 12.53 5.39 -8.66
CA ARG A 142 11.18 5.05 -8.19
C ARG A 142 11.29 4.01 -7.10
N LEU A 143 11.05 4.39 -5.85
CA LEU A 143 11.00 3.47 -4.71
C LEU A 143 9.57 2.91 -4.57
N ARG A 144 9.35 1.65 -4.97
CA ARG A 144 8.05 0.97 -4.93
C ARG A 144 8.18 -0.46 -4.39
N GLY A 145 8.89 -0.62 -3.26
CA GLY A 145 9.13 -1.94 -2.66
C GLY A 145 9.92 -2.84 -3.61
N ILE A 146 9.36 -4.00 -3.96
CA ILE A 146 9.94 -4.94 -4.93
C ILE A 146 10.04 -4.38 -6.35
N ASP A 147 9.16 -3.44 -6.70
CA ASP A 147 9.08 -2.84 -8.03
C ASP A 147 9.99 -1.61 -8.20
N THR A 148 10.97 -1.47 -7.30
CA THR A 148 11.92 -0.37 -7.32
C THR A 148 12.69 -0.35 -8.62
N ALA A 149 12.70 0.82 -9.26
CA ALA A 149 13.22 1.00 -10.61
C ALA A 149 13.98 2.32 -10.73
N PHE A 150 14.91 2.41 -11.66
CA PHE A 150 15.59 3.65 -11.99
C PHE A 150 15.64 3.85 -13.51
N LEU A 151 15.64 5.10 -13.93
CA LEU A 151 15.71 5.49 -15.33
C LEU A 151 17.11 5.97 -15.65
N LEU A 152 17.73 5.30 -16.60
CA LEU A 152 19.02 5.69 -17.18
C LEU A 152 18.82 6.39 -18.52
N ARG A 153 19.67 7.36 -18.79
CA ARG A 153 19.79 8.04 -20.09
C ARG A 153 21.23 7.95 -20.60
N ASN A 154 21.39 7.65 -21.89
CA ASN A 154 22.66 7.71 -22.61
C ASN A 154 22.41 8.22 -24.04
N GLU A 155 23.46 8.65 -24.74
CA GLU A 155 23.43 8.91 -26.18
C GLU A 155 24.34 7.89 -26.88
N LEU A 156 23.72 6.98 -27.64
CA LEU A 156 24.42 5.97 -28.41
C LEU A 156 24.41 6.40 -29.87
N THR A 157 25.58 6.48 -30.51
CA THR A 157 25.70 6.82 -31.95
C THR A 157 24.88 8.05 -32.39
N ARG A 158 24.77 9.06 -31.52
CA ARG A 158 23.99 10.32 -31.68
C ARG A 158 22.48 10.22 -31.47
N VAL A 159 21.99 9.09 -30.97
CA VAL A 159 20.59 8.87 -30.61
C VAL A 159 20.46 8.76 -29.10
N GLY A 160 19.61 9.59 -28.50
CA GLY A 160 19.31 9.54 -27.06
C GLY A 160 18.48 8.31 -26.72
N VAL A 161 19.02 7.41 -25.90
CA VAL A 161 18.37 6.17 -25.43
C VAL A 161 18.09 6.28 -23.93
N GLU A 162 16.87 5.96 -23.54
CA GLU A 162 16.46 5.88 -22.13
C GLU A 162 15.99 4.47 -21.80
N MET A 163 16.37 3.97 -20.62
CA MET A 163 15.98 2.63 -20.17
C MET A 163 15.54 2.64 -18.71
N TRP A 164 14.37 2.06 -18.46
CA TRP A 164 13.94 1.70 -17.12
C TRP A 164 14.52 0.34 -16.73
N VAL A 165 15.23 0.31 -15.61
CA VAL A 165 15.77 -0.94 -15.04
C VAL A 165 15.13 -1.19 -13.68
N LYS A 166 14.60 -2.39 -13.49
CA LYS A 166 14.11 -2.89 -12.21
C LYS A 166 15.29 -3.38 -11.37
N VAL A 167 15.47 -2.83 -10.18
CA VAL A 167 16.63 -3.11 -9.30
C VAL A 167 16.67 -4.57 -8.88
N PHE A 168 15.52 -5.12 -8.51
CA PHE A 168 15.39 -6.49 -8.00
C PHE A 168 15.11 -7.51 -9.11
N SER A 169 15.22 -7.14 -10.39
CA SER A 169 15.03 -8.10 -11.47
C SER A 169 16.15 -9.15 -11.46
N PRO A 170 15.83 -10.45 -11.58
CA PRO A 170 16.83 -11.50 -11.63
C PRO A 170 17.72 -11.42 -12.87
N THR A 171 17.31 -10.68 -13.91
CA THR A 171 18.12 -10.45 -15.12
C THR A 171 19.26 -9.47 -14.84
N VAL A 172 19.15 -8.60 -13.84
CA VAL A 172 20.23 -7.68 -13.46
C VAL A 172 21.25 -8.41 -12.61
N LYS A 173 22.49 -8.49 -13.10
CA LYS A 173 23.60 -9.11 -12.37
C LYS A 173 24.14 -8.16 -11.32
N SER A 174 24.61 -6.98 -11.75
CA SER A 174 25.18 -5.96 -10.86
C SER A 174 24.84 -4.55 -11.32
N VAL A 175 24.78 -3.62 -10.37
CA VAL A 175 24.70 -2.18 -10.63
C VAL A 175 25.89 -1.51 -9.96
N GLU A 176 26.70 -0.82 -10.75
CA GLU A 176 27.92 -0.17 -10.31
C GLU A 176 27.79 1.35 -10.48
N ILE A 177 28.25 2.11 -9.50
CA ILE A 177 28.39 3.57 -9.63
C ILE A 177 29.73 3.83 -10.32
N VAL A 178 29.66 4.31 -11.56
CA VAL A 178 30.85 4.63 -12.38
C VAL A 178 31.43 5.97 -11.94
N GLN A 179 30.57 6.98 -11.85
CA GLN A 179 30.95 8.32 -11.45
C GLN A 179 29.82 8.94 -10.63
N ARG A 180 30.15 9.47 -9.46
CA ARG A 180 29.23 10.27 -8.66
C ARG A 180 29.15 11.68 -9.22
N THR A 181 27.97 12.28 -9.11
CA THR A 181 27.80 13.69 -9.43
C THR A 181 28.57 14.55 -8.43
N GLU A 182 29.29 15.56 -8.91
CA GLU A 182 30.13 16.45 -8.07
C GLU A 182 29.28 17.17 -7.01
N LYS A 183 28.15 17.74 -7.44
CA LYS A 183 27.20 18.44 -6.56
C LYS A 183 25.83 17.78 -6.65
N ARG A 184 25.25 17.49 -5.49
CA ARG A 184 23.91 16.92 -5.37
C ARG A 184 22.90 17.77 -6.14
N LYS A 185 22.21 17.15 -7.10
CA LYS A 185 21.18 17.83 -7.88
C LYS A 185 20.00 18.19 -6.97
N ARG A 186 19.43 19.38 -7.18
CA ARG A 186 18.33 19.92 -6.36
C ARG A 186 16.96 19.30 -6.66
N ARG A 187 16.79 18.70 -7.84
CA ARG A 187 15.54 18.06 -8.26
C ARG A 187 15.60 16.55 -8.04
N ALA A 188 14.49 15.95 -7.64
CA ALA A 188 14.36 14.50 -7.49
C ALA A 188 14.25 13.75 -8.83
N ARG A 189 13.88 14.44 -9.91
CA ARG A 189 13.83 13.90 -11.28
C ARG A 189 14.50 14.87 -12.23
N LEU A 190 15.44 14.37 -13.03
CA LEU A 190 16.30 15.18 -13.90
C LEU A 190 15.86 15.13 -15.37
N TYR A 191 14.55 15.11 -15.64
CA TYR A 191 14.04 15.05 -17.03
C TYR A 191 14.44 16.25 -17.89
N TYR A 192 14.87 17.36 -17.28
CA TYR A 192 15.42 18.50 -18.02
C TYR A 192 16.72 18.17 -18.76
N MET A 193 17.42 17.08 -18.39
CA MET A 193 18.62 16.59 -19.08
C MET A 193 18.34 16.03 -20.49
N ARG A 194 17.07 15.94 -20.89
CA ARG A 194 16.69 15.64 -22.28
C ARG A 194 16.91 16.81 -23.22
N GLN A 195 17.03 18.03 -22.68
CA GLN A 195 17.27 19.22 -23.48
C GLN A 195 18.76 19.33 -23.81
N PRO A 196 19.15 19.67 -25.06
CA PRO A 196 20.54 19.70 -25.50
C PRO A 196 21.49 20.52 -24.62
N ARG A 197 20.98 21.59 -23.99
CA ARG A 197 21.74 22.46 -23.07
C ARG A 197 22.21 21.73 -21.81
N HIS A 198 21.45 20.76 -21.33
CA HIS A 198 21.67 20.07 -20.05
C HIS A 198 22.03 18.60 -20.22
N ASP A 199 22.05 18.11 -21.46
CA ASP A 199 22.34 16.72 -21.75
C ASP A 199 23.82 16.42 -21.56
N MET A 200 24.11 15.29 -20.92
CA MET A 200 25.47 14.80 -20.75
C MET A 200 26.01 14.14 -22.02
N ARG A 201 25.12 13.84 -22.98
CA ARG A 201 25.45 13.14 -24.23
C ARG A 201 25.98 11.74 -23.94
N SER A 202 26.96 11.27 -24.72
CA SER A 202 27.55 9.94 -24.54
C SER A 202 28.40 9.86 -23.27
N VAL A 203 28.13 8.84 -22.45
CA VAL A 203 28.91 8.55 -21.24
C VAL A 203 30.01 7.49 -21.46
N GLU A 204 30.22 7.03 -22.70
CA GLU A 204 31.13 5.92 -23.03
C GLU A 204 32.57 6.18 -22.58
N ASN A 205 33.10 7.38 -22.81
CA ASN A 205 34.46 7.75 -22.41
C ASN A 205 34.68 7.63 -20.90
N ILE A 206 33.68 8.04 -20.11
CA ILE A 206 33.72 7.98 -18.64
C ILE A 206 33.74 6.52 -18.20
N VAL A 207 32.90 5.68 -18.81
CA VAL A 207 32.81 4.26 -18.51
C VAL A 207 34.10 3.53 -18.89
N SER A 208 34.69 3.83 -20.04
CA SER A 208 35.96 3.26 -20.49
C SER A 208 37.10 3.60 -19.53
N ASN A 209 37.16 4.85 -19.05
CA ASN A 209 38.14 5.26 -18.05
C ASN A 209 37.96 4.53 -16.71
N TYR A 210 36.71 4.42 -16.24
CA TYR A 210 36.39 3.66 -15.03
C TYR A 210 36.80 2.20 -15.16
N LEU A 211 36.50 1.56 -16.30
CA LEU A 211 36.87 0.18 -16.57
C LEU A 211 38.39 -0.01 -16.58
N ARG A 212 39.13 0.91 -17.20
CA ARG A 212 40.60 0.91 -17.20
C ARG A 212 41.17 1.06 -15.78
N GLN A 213 40.64 1.98 -14.98
CA GLN A 213 41.06 2.15 -13.58
C GLN A 213 40.75 0.91 -12.75
N LYS A 214 39.55 0.34 -12.92
CA LYS A 214 39.12 -0.89 -12.25
C LYS A 214 40.00 -2.09 -12.60
N SER A 215 40.41 -2.23 -13.87
CA SER A 215 41.31 -3.32 -14.28
C SER A 215 42.73 -3.16 -13.74
N VAL A 216 43.24 -1.92 -13.64
CA VAL A 216 44.55 -1.64 -13.04
C VAL A 216 44.55 -1.97 -11.55
N LEU A 217 43.53 -1.53 -10.82
CA LEU A 217 43.38 -1.77 -9.38
C LEU A 217 43.16 -3.25 -9.05
N ALA A 218 42.46 -3.99 -9.91
CA ALA A 218 42.29 -5.43 -9.73
C ALA A 218 43.61 -6.21 -9.90
N GLY A 219 44.69 -5.56 -10.35
CA GLY A 219 45.95 -6.19 -10.74
C GLY A 219 45.78 -7.00 -12.02
N GLN A 220 46.85 -7.14 -12.81
CA GLN A 220 46.89 -8.16 -13.86
C GLN A 220 46.80 -9.54 -13.20
N ARG A 221 45.60 -10.05 -12.97
CA ARG A 221 45.37 -11.48 -12.80
C ARG A 221 45.57 -12.10 -14.17
N ARG A 222 46.84 -12.20 -14.59
CA ARG A 222 47.27 -12.84 -15.83
C ARG A 222 46.66 -14.23 -15.85
N GLN A 223 45.87 -14.51 -16.88
CA GLN A 223 45.65 -15.86 -17.36
C GLN A 223 47.03 -16.40 -17.79
N GLY A 224 47.73 -17.06 -16.88
CA GLY A 224 48.67 -18.11 -17.27
C GLY A 224 47.83 -19.29 -17.72
N GLY A 225 47.77 -19.54 -19.04
CA GLY A 225 46.84 -20.54 -19.59
C GLY A 225 47.13 -20.91 -21.05
N GLN A 226 48.28 -21.56 -21.26
CA GLN A 226 48.55 -22.57 -22.30
C GLN A 226 48.26 -22.23 -23.78
N ASN A 227 49.19 -21.52 -24.42
CA ASN A 227 49.49 -21.79 -25.84
C ASN A 227 50.30 -23.09 -25.93
N ARG A 228 49.64 -24.26 -25.83
CA ARG A 228 50.20 -25.52 -26.34
C ARG A 228 50.12 -25.46 -27.86
N ARG A 229 51.20 -24.98 -28.48
CA ARG A 229 51.48 -25.15 -29.91
C ARG A 229 51.51 -26.64 -30.22
N GLN A 230 50.44 -27.18 -30.81
CA GLN A 230 50.54 -28.38 -31.63
C GLN A 230 51.18 -27.97 -32.95
N LYS A 231 52.50 -28.15 -33.05
CA LYS A 231 53.18 -28.26 -34.33
C LYS A 231 52.69 -29.54 -34.99
N ARG A 232 52.01 -29.40 -36.12
CA ARG A 232 51.98 -30.40 -37.18
C ARG A 232 53.29 -30.32 -37.96
#